data_AF-A0AAN6QDB0-F1
#
_entry.id   AF-A0AAN6QDB0-F1
#
_cell.length_a   1.000
_cell.length_b   1.000
_cell.length_c   1.000
_cell.angle_alpha   90.00
_cell.angle_beta   90.00
_cell.angle_gamma   90.00
#
_symmetry.space_group_name_H-M   'P 1'
#
loop_
_entity.id
_entity.type
_entity.pdbx_description
1 polymer ?
#
loop_
_entity_poly.entity_id
_entity_poly.type
_entity_poly.pdbx_seq_one_letter_code
_entity_poly.pdbx_strand_id
1 'polypeptide(L)'
;MKPAGRALHRRLKDLACRRQKDTGLVKKTAWALYDGKSLEKIVDQIAGFVDELEKAFPVEAVCHKLAGIEIEEVEDEASLTMLKDAAEGIDEDLSGAAAQKDRRNRGKELRQGCQDGGPCKDCDGNQYNTGKSRL
;
A
#
# COMPACT_ATOMS: atom_id res chain seq x y z
N MET A 1 12.90 14.39 7.37
CA MET A 1 11.70 13.66 6.91
C MET A 1 10.50 14.62 6.87
N LYS A 2 9.77 14.66 5.74
CA LYS A 2 8.55 15.48 5.57
C LYS A 2 7.41 15.00 6.49
N PRO A 3 6.36 15.82 6.76
CA PRO A 3 5.27 15.44 7.68
C PRO A 3 4.56 14.13 7.32
N ALA A 4 4.19 13.94 6.05
CA ALA A 4 3.57 12.70 5.56
C ALA A 4 4.47 11.47 5.81
N GLY A 5 5.75 11.56 5.46
CA GLY A 5 6.73 10.49 5.74
C GLY A 5 6.89 10.19 7.23
N ARG A 6 6.82 11.20 8.11
CA ARG A 6 6.89 10.99 9.56
C ARG A 6 5.66 10.26 10.10
N ALA A 7 4.47 10.62 9.60
CA ALA A 7 3.23 9.96 9.97
C ALA A 7 3.25 8.49 9.50
N LEU A 8 3.65 8.25 8.26
CA LEU A 8 3.78 6.90 7.70
C LEU A 8 4.79 6.05 8.48
N HIS A 9 5.97 6.61 8.80
CA HIS A 9 6.97 5.91 9.61
C HIS A 9 6.44 5.50 10.98
N ARG A 10 5.68 6.37 11.66
CA ARG A 10 5.06 6.03 12.96
C ARG A 10 4.05 4.89 12.81
N ARG A 11 3.19 4.95 11.79
CA ARG A 11 2.19 3.90 11.53
C ARG A 11 2.83 2.54 11.29
N LEU A 12 3.83 2.47 10.42
CA LEU A 12 4.55 1.21 10.13
C LEU A 12 5.25 0.67 11.39
N LYS A 13 5.83 1.54 12.21
CA LYS A 13 6.40 1.15 13.50
C LYS A 13 5.36 0.58 14.45
N ASP A 14 4.23 1.26 14.61
CA ASP A 14 3.16 0.83 15.51
C ASP A 14 2.54 -0.50 15.03
N LEU A 15 2.44 -0.70 13.72
CA LEU A 15 2.00 -1.95 13.11
C LEU A 15 2.95 -3.11 13.42
N ALA A 16 4.26 -2.91 13.23
CA ALA A 16 5.27 -3.90 13.57
C ALA A 16 5.23 -4.23 15.08
N CYS A 17 5.10 -3.22 15.94
CA CYS A 17 4.98 -3.42 17.39
C CYS A 17 3.73 -4.21 17.78
N ARG A 18 2.56 -3.95 17.15
CA ARG A 18 1.31 -4.69 17.42
C ARG A 18 1.42 -6.18 17.05
N ARG A 19 2.25 -6.53 16.05
CA ARG A 19 2.45 -7.90 15.57
C ARG A 19 3.51 -8.67 16.35
N GLN A 20 4.53 -7.97 16.81
CA GLN A 20 5.58 -8.57 17.58
C GLN A 20 5.06 -8.87 18.99
N LYS A 21 5.14 -10.14 19.40
CA LYS A 21 4.81 -10.53 20.76
C LYS A 21 5.65 -9.69 21.73
N ASP A 22 5.01 -9.16 22.78
CA ASP A 22 5.70 -8.54 23.91
C ASP A 22 6.69 -9.55 24.49
N THR A 23 7.93 -9.39 24.06
CA THR A 23 9.05 -10.23 24.48
C THR A 23 9.90 -9.35 25.38
N GLY A 24 10.31 -9.91 26.53
CA GLY A 24 11.25 -9.26 27.44
C GLY A 24 12.65 -9.20 26.84
N LEU A 25 12.79 -8.59 25.66
CA LEU A 25 14.07 -8.39 24.99
C LEU A 25 14.90 -7.39 25.80
N VAL A 26 16.17 -7.74 26.02
CA VAL A 26 17.16 -6.85 26.59
C VAL A 26 17.18 -5.55 25.76
N LYS A 27 17.24 -4.39 26.43
CA LYS A 27 17.31 -3.09 25.76
C LYS A 27 18.44 -3.10 24.72
N LYS A 28 18.06 -2.93 23.46
CA LYS A 28 19.02 -2.78 22.36
C LYS A 28 19.72 -1.41 22.47
N THR A 29 21.01 -1.36 22.18
CA THR A 29 21.76 -0.10 22.10
C THR A 29 21.54 0.56 20.75
N ALA A 30 21.34 1.88 20.75
CA ALA A 30 21.21 2.64 19.52
C ALA A 30 22.55 2.74 18.79
N TRP A 31 22.52 2.61 17.47
CA TRP A 31 23.66 2.79 16.57
C TRP A 31 23.16 3.38 15.26
N ALA A 32 24.07 3.92 14.45
CA ALA A 32 23.74 4.64 13.22
C ALA A 32 24.36 3.98 11.99
N LEU A 33 23.63 4.05 10.88
CA LEU A 33 24.13 3.80 9.53
C LEU A 33 24.57 5.14 8.95
N TYR A 34 25.83 5.24 8.52
CA TYR A 34 26.43 6.50 8.09
C TYR A 34 26.36 6.75 6.58
N ASP A 35 26.11 5.71 5.79
CA ASP A 35 26.07 5.79 4.34
C ASP A 35 24.87 5.05 3.75
N GLY A 36 24.45 5.48 2.55
CA GLY A 36 23.32 4.89 1.85
C GLY A 36 23.54 3.44 1.44
N LYS A 37 24.76 3.05 1.06
CA LYS A 37 25.04 1.68 0.60
C LYS A 37 24.89 0.66 1.72
N SER A 38 25.29 1.02 2.93
CA SER A 38 25.09 0.17 4.11
C SER A 38 23.60 -0.02 4.41
N LEU A 39 22.77 1.00 4.21
CA LEU A 39 21.32 0.89 4.36
C LEU A 39 20.70 0.04 3.24
N GLU A 40 21.00 0.34 1.98
CA GLU A 40 20.54 -0.41 0.79
C GLU A 40 20.83 -1.90 0.95
N LYS A 41 22.08 -2.25 1.29
CA LYS A 41 22.48 -3.63 1.53
C LYS A 41 21.63 -4.33 2.58
N ILE A 42 21.33 -3.67 3.70
CA ILE A 42 20.50 -4.27 4.77
C ILE A 42 19.08 -4.50 4.28
N VAL A 43 18.51 -3.53 3.56
CA VAL A 43 17.15 -3.62 3.01
C VAL A 43 17.06 -4.77 2.01
N ASP A 44 17.97 -4.81 1.02
CA ASP A 44 17.99 -5.82 -0.04
C ASP A 44 18.17 -7.24 0.53
N GLN A 45 19.07 -7.40 1.50
CA GLN A 45 19.32 -8.71 2.11
C GLN A 45 18.13 -9.18 2.94
N ILE A 46 17.50 -8.30 3.72
CA ILE A 46 16.31 -8.67 4.51
C ILE A 46 15.15 -9.03 3.58
N ALA A 47 14.93 -8.27 2.50
CA ALA A 47 13.91 -8.58 1.50
C ALA A 47 14.13 -9.98 0.91
N GLY A 48 15.34 -10.27 0.43
CA GLY A 48 15.68 -11.58 -0.11
C GLY A 48 15.52 -12.73 0.91
N PHE A 49 15.86 -12.51 2.18
CA PHE A 49 15.62 -13.51 3.22
C PHE A 49 14.14 -13.73 3.53
N VAL A 50 13.31 -12.69 3.44
CA VAL A 50 11.86 -12.82 3.59
C VAL A 50 11.27 -13.56 2.39
N ASP A 51 11.71 -13.28 1.16
CA ASP A 51 11.29 -14.02 -0.03
C ASP A 51 11.60 -15.53 0.07
N GLU A 52 12.80 -15.87 0.57
CA GLU A 52 13.17 -17.28 0.82
C GLU A 52 12.33 -17.90 1.94
N LEU A 53 12.02 -17.13 2.99
CA LEU A 53 11.17 -17.57 4.08
C LEU A 53 9.74 -17.84 3.60
N GLU A 54 9.17 -16.96 2.78
CA GLU A 54 7.84 -17.14 2.22
C GLU A 54 7.80 -18.35 1.28
N LYS A 55 8.79 -18.56 0.43
CA LYS A 55 8.87 -19.76 -0.44
C LYS A 55 8.96 -21.07 0.34
N ALA A 56 9.41 -21.03 1.60
CA ALA A 56 9.51 -22.20 2.44
C ALA A 56 8.16 -22.64 3.06
N PHE A 57 7.13 -21.78 3.03
CA PHE A 57 5.83 -22.04 3.63
C PHE A 57 4.68 -21.67 2.69
N PRO A 58 3.52 -22.37 2.72
CA PRO A 58 2.38 -22.02 1.88
C PRO A 58 1.61 -20.81 2.47
N VAL A 59 2.20 -19.62 2.41
CA VAL A 59 1.72 -18.39 3.09
C VAL A 59 1.35 -17.25 2.14
N GLU A 60 1.47 -17.42 0.83
CA GLU A 60 1.36 -16.33 -0.15
C GLU A 60 0.01 -15.59 -0.06
N ALA A 61 -1.09 -16.35 0.00
CA ALA A 61 -2.44 -15.77 0.15
C ALA A 61 -2.63 -15.06 1.49
N VAL A 62 -1.91 -15.48 2.54
CA VAL A 62 -1.97 -14.86 3.86
C VAL A 62 -1.16 -13.56 3.86
N CYS A 63 0.04 -13.55 3.28
CA CYS A 63 0.87 -12.34 3.13
C CYS A 63 0.14 -11.25 2.37
N HIS A 64 -0.40 -11.56 1.19
CA HIS A 64 -1.19 -10.61 0.40
C HIS A 64 -2.41 -10.07 1.17
N LYS A 65 -3.12 -10.93 1.91
CA LYS A 65 -4.27 -10.50 2.74
C LYS A 65 -3.83 -9.57 3.87
N LEU A 66 -2.69 -9.88 4.52
CA LEU A 66 -2.14 -9.05 5.59
C LEU A 66 -1.73 -7.68 5.05
N ALA A 67 -1.02 -7.60 3.92
CA ALA A 67 -0.68 -6.35 3.26
C ALA A 67 -1.92 -5.49 2.96
N GLY A 68 -3.02 -6.12 2.50
CA GLY A 68 -4.31 -5.47 2.33
C GLY A 68 -4.88 -4.85 3.61
N ILE A 69 -4.80 -5.56 4.73
CA ILE A 69 -5.26 -5.06 6.04
C ILE A 69 -4.36 -3.93 6.55
N GLU A 70 -3.05 -4.03 6.35
CA GLU A 70 -2.08 -3.01 6.78
C GLU A 70 -2.36 -1.66 6.11
N ILE A 71 -2.71 -1.71 4.82
CA ILE A 71 -2.94 -0.49 4.06
C ILE A 71 -4.32 0.12 4.34
N GLU A 72 -5.27 -0.61 4.94
CA GLU A 72 -6.61 -0.09 5.26
C GLU A 72 -6.57 1.13 6.18
N GLU A 73 -5.58 1.26 7.06
CA GLU A 73 -5.43 2.42 7.96
C GLU A 73 -4.85 3.69 7.28
N VAL A 74 -4.38 3.60 6.03
CA VAL A 74 -3.76 4.72 5.28
C VAL A 74 -4.70 5.28 4.23
N GLU A 75 -5.34 6.42 4.47
CA GLU A 75 -6.38 6.95 3.57
C GLU A 75 -5.86 7.95 2.53
N ASP A 76 -4.83 8.72 2.87
CA ASP A 76 -4.38 9.83 2.05
C ASP A 76 -3.55 9.38 0.84
N GLU A 77 -3.87 9.90 -0.34
CA GLU A 77 -3.22 9.57 -1.62
C GLU A 77 -1.71 9.82 -1.58
N ALA A 78 -1.27 10.89 -0.89
CA ALA A 78 0.14 11.22 -0.77
C ALA A 78 0.92 10.12 0.00
N SER A 79 0.40 9.63 1.13
CA SER A 79 1.03 8.54 1.87
C SER A 79 0.92 7.20 1.16
N LEU A 80 -0.17 6.93 0.44
CA LEU A 80 -0.31 5.74 -0.40
C LEU A 80 0.73 5.73 -1.52
N THR A 81 0.90 6.86 -2.21
CA THR A 81 1.93 7.02 -3.25
C THR A 81 3.32 6.84 -2.68
N MET A 82 3.63 7.54 -1.58
CA MET A 82 4.92 7.42 -0.91
C MET A 82 5.23 6.00 -0.44
N LEU A 83 4.23 5.26 0.04
CA LEU A 83 4.41 3.88 0.48
C LEU A 83 4.65 2.95 -0.71
N LYS A 84 3.86 3.10 -1.78
CA LYS A 84 4.04 2.33 -3.02
C LYS A 84 5.46 2.50 -3.57
N ASP A 85 5.92 3.74 -3.70
CA ASP A 85 7.27 4.04 -4.20
C ASP A 85 8.38 3.52 -3.28
N ALA A 86 8.15 3.47 -1.96
CA ALA A 86 9.13 2.97 -0.99
C ALA A 86 9.16 1.44 -0.87
N ALA A 87 8.06 0.76 -1.21
CA ALA A 87 7.94 -0.70 -1.15
C ALA A 87 8.33 -1.37 -2.46
N GLU A 88 8.31 -0.65 -3.58
CA GLU A 88 8.69 -1.16 -4.90
C GLU A 88 10.09 -1.81 -4.89
N GLY A 89 10.18 -3.06 -5.34
CA GLY A 89 11.42 -3.84 -5.36
C GLY A 89 11.83 -4.44 -4.02
N ILE A 90 11.08 -4.21 -2.93
CA ILE A 90 11.38 -4.71 -1.57
C ILE A 90 10.21 -5.53 -1.02
N ASP A 91 8.97 -5.06 -1.23
CA ASP A 91 7.73 -5.68 -0.73
C ASP A 91 6.61 -5.44 -1.76
N GLU A 92 6.50 -6.37 -2.72
CA GLU A 92 5.57 -6.27 -3.85
C GLU A 92 4.10 -6.40 -3.42
N ASP A 93 3.82 -7.18 -2.38
CA ASP A 93 2.47 -7.31 -1.82
C ASP A 93 2.00 -5.98 -1.23
N LEU A 94 2.87 -5.29 -0.47
CA LEU A 94 2.56 -3.99 0.10
C LEU A 94 2.46 -2.90 -0.97
N SER A 95 3.36 -2.91 -1.96
CA SER A 95 3.32 -1.99 -3.11
C SER A 95 2.01 -2.17 -3.91
N GLY A 96 1.65 -3.42 -4.20
CA GLY A 96 0.41 -3.77 -4.89
C GLY A 96 -0.83 -3.36 -4.11
N ALA A 97 -0.86 -3.60 -2.80
CA ALA A 97 -1.95 -3.20 -1.93
C ALA A 97 -2.14 -1.67 -1.89
N ALA A 98 -1.04 -0.92 -1.80
CA ALA A 98 -1.06 0.55 -1.86
C ALA A 98 -1.61 1.06 -3.20
N ALA A 99 -1.12 0.52 -4.32
CA ALA A 99 -1.61 0.87 -5.66
C ALA A 99 -3.10 0.55 -5.85
N GLN A 100 -3.55 -0.61 -5.35
CA GLN A 100 -4.95 -1.00 -5.43
C GLN A 100 -5.85 -0.08 -4.60
N LYS A 101 -5.43 0.26 -3.37
CA LYS A 101 -6.19 1.16 -2.51
C LYS A 101 -6.29 2.56 -3.09
N ASP A 102 -5.19 3.08 -3.63
CA ASP A 102 -5.15 4.39 -4.27
C ASP A 102 -6.14 4.47 -5.47
N ARG A 103 -6.10 3.47 -6.36
CA ARG A 103 -7.09 3.34 -7.45
C ARG A 103 -8.53 3.27 -6.95
N ARG A 104 -8.78 2.51 -5.88
CA ARG A 104 -10.10 2.38 -5.27
C ARG A 104 -10.60 3.72 -4.71
N ASN A 105 -9.73 4.49 -4.06
CA ASN A 105 -10.09 5.78 -3.49
C ASN A 105 -10.47 6.77 -4.61
N ARG A 106 -9.66 6.87 -5.66
CA ARG A 106 -9.98 7.68 -6.86
C ARG A 106 -11.31 7.26 -7.52
N GLY A 107 -11.55 5.96 -7.63
CA GLY A 107 -12.82 5.44 -8.18
C GLY A 107 -14.06 5.79 -7.34
N LYS A 108 -13.92 5.92 -6.01
CA LYS A 108 -15.02 6.35 -5.12
C LYS A 108 -15.31 7.84 -5.27
N GLU A 109 -14.26 8.66 -5.36
CA GLU A 109 -14.37 10.11 -5.55
C GLU A 109 -15.11 10.47 -6.85
N LEU A 110 -14.80 9.77 -7.95
CA LEU A 110 -15.52 9.93 -9.22
C LEU A 110 -17.01 9.58 -9.13
N ARG A 111 -17.37 8.53 -8.38
CA ARG A 111 -18.77 8.14 -8.16
C ARG A 111 -19.53 9.15 -7.32
N GLN A 112 -18.86 9.76 -6.34
CA GLN A 112 -19.45 10.75 -5.46
C GLN A 112 -19.70 12.08 -6.20
N GLY A 113 -18.77 12.51 -7.07
CA GLY A 113 -18.97 13.68 -7.94
C GLY A 113 -20.17 13.56 -8.91
N CYS A 114 -20.49 12.34 -9.37
CA CYS A 114 -21.69 12.11 -10.18
C CYS A 114 -22.99 12.00 -9.35
N GLN A 115 -22.92 11.80 -8.02
CA GLN A 115 -24.08 11.83 -7.12
C GLN A 115 -24.42 13.25 -6.64
N ASP A 116 -23.42 14.12 -6.52
CA ASP A 116 -23.56 15.51 -6.06
C ASP A 116 -24.01 16.49 -7.19
N GLY A 117 -24.40 15.96 -8.35
CA GLY A 117 -24.92 16.76 -9.47
C GLY A 117 -23.86 17.55 -10.25
N GLY A 118 -22.57 17.24 -10.09
CA GLY A 118 -21.50 17.79 -10.92
C GLY A 118 -21.56 17.24 -12.35
N PRO A 119 -21.22 18.03 -13.39
CA PRO A 119 -21.21 17.52 -14.76
C PRO A 119 -20.14 16.43 -14.92
N CYS A 120 -20.55 15.17 -15.09
CA CYS A 120 -19.65 14.07 -15.42
C CYS A 120 -19.01 14.38 -16.80
N LYS A 121 -17.71 14.68 -16.82
CA LYS A 121 -17.01 15.10 -18.06
C LYS A 121 -16.57 13.96 -18.97
N ASP A 122 -16.65 12.70 -18.53
CA ASP A 122 -16.09 11.56 -19.28
C ASP A 122 -17.08 10.40 -19.45
N CYS A 123 -18.33 10.68 -19.82
CA CYS A 123 -19.21 9.66 -20.41
C CYS A 123 -19.06 9.69 -21.94
N ASP A 124 -17.88 9.34 -22.44
CA ASP A 124 -17.70 9.14 -23.88
C ASP A 124 -18.41 7.85 -24.31
N GLY A 125 -19.58 8.04 -24.91
CA GLY A 125 -20.08 7.29 -26.06
C GLY A 125 -20.27 5.77 -25.92
N ASN A 126 -21.51 5.35 -25.63
CA ASN A 126 -22.10 4.28 -26.43
C ASN A 126 -23.61 4.43 -26.55
N GLN A 127 -24.06 4.97 -27.69
CA GLN A 127 -25.46 4.90 -28.11
C GLN A 127 -25.75 3.48 -28.61
N TYR A 128 -26.39 2.63 -27.79
CA TYR A 128 -27.12 1.50 -28.35
C TYR A 128 -28.52 1.94 -28.75
N ASN A 129 -28.66 2.09 -30.05
CA ASN A 129 -29.88 2.37 -30.78
C ASN A 129 -30.73 1.07 -30.80
N THR A 130 -31.73 0.93 -29.92
CA THR A 130 -32.80 -0.05 -30.10
C THR A 130 -34.01 0.64 -30.69
N GLY A 131 -34.02 0.72 -32.03
CA GLY A 131 -35.19 1.14 -32.79
C GLY A 131 -36.38 0.22 -32.51
N LYS A 132 -37.38 0.79 -31.84
CA LYS A 132 -38.77 0.34 -31.95
C LYS A 132 -39.29 0.83 -33.30
N SER A 133 -39.57 -0.09 -34.22
CA SER A 133 -40.57 0.12 -35.26
C SER A 133 -41.64 -0.94 -35.11
N ARG A 134 -42.78 -0.49 -34.57
CA ARG A 134 -44.07 -1.15 -34.63
C ARG A 134 -44.74 -0.64 -35.90
N LEU A 135 -45.10 -1.54 -36.82
CA LEU A 135 -46.39 -1.65 -37.51
C LEU A 135 -46.31 -2.81 -38.49
#